data_AF-A0A7R9QVS7-F1
#
_entry.id   AF-A0A7R9QVS7-F1
#
_cell.length_a   1.000
_cell.length_b   1.000
_cell.length_c   1.000
_cell.angle_alpha   90.00
_cell.angle_beta   90.00
_cell.angle_gamma   90.00
#
_symmetry.space_group_name_H-M   'P 1'
#
loop_
_entity.id
_entity.type
_entity.pdbx_description
1 polymer ?
#
loop_
_entity_poly.entity_id
_entity_poly.type
_entity_poly.pdbx_seq_one_letter_code
_entity_poly.pdbx_strand_id
1 'polypeptide(L)'
;ANVDHRTDAVIQTTIRRKFSDCTVLTIAHRLNTIIDCDRVLVLDAGEIVEFDSPFALLQRRGQLYDMCRKTGEDMFNHLMNLAKESHLKRSTTSEAEEDLEDRDMGTQINNI
;
A
#
# COMPACT_ATOMS: atom_id res chain seq x y z
N ALA A 1 4.75 -0.91 -20.07
CA ALA A 1 5.55 0.31 -19.80
C ALA A 1 7.01 -0.11 -19.61
N ASN A 2 7.96 0.59 -20.22
CA ASN A 2 9.39 0.23 -20.17
C ASN A 2 10.10 0.99 -19.03
N VAL A 3 9.84 0.59 -17.79
CA VAL A 3 10.44 1.19 -16.58
C VAL A 3 10.98 0.08 -15.69
N ASP A 4 12.25 0.18 -15.31
CA ASP A 4 12.92 -0.78 -14.44
C ASP A 4 12.32 -0.81 -13.01
N HIS A 5 12.51 -1.92 -12.29
CA HIS A 5 11.90 -2.13 -10.97
C HIS A 5 12.27 -1.06 -9.93
N ARG A 6 13.51 -0.54 -9.97
CA ARG A 6 13.97 0.46 -9.00
C ARG A 6 13.28 1.79 -9.24
N THR A 7 13.22 2.23 -10.50
CA THR A 7 12.54 3.48 -10.87
C THR A 7 11.05 3.41 -10.54
N ASP A 8 10.39 2.28 -10.81
CA ASP A 8 8.98 2.11 -10.47
C ASP A 8 8.71 2.19 -8.96
N ALA A 9 9.58 1.59 -8.13
CA ALA A 9 9.47 1.66 -6.68
C ALA A 9 9.57 3.10 -6.16
N VAL A 10 10.48 3.90 -6.73
CA VAL A 10 10.61 5.34 -6.40
C VAL A 10 9.35 6.11 -6.80
N ILE A 11 8.80 5.85 -7.99
CA ILE A 11 7.57 6.49 -8.46
C ILE A 11 6.41 6.19 -7.50
N GLN A 12 6.18 4.91 -7.18
CA GLN A 12 5.08 4.51 -6.30
C GLN A 12 5.22 5.08 -4.88
N THR A 13 6.45 5.07 -4.34
CA THR A 13 6.73 5.68 -3.03
C THR A 13 6.49 7.17 -3.04
N THR A 14 6.88 7.85 -4.13
CA THR A 14 6.64 9.29 -4.28
C THR A 14 5.16 9.60 -4.36
N ILE A 15 4.38 8.83 -5.13
CA ILE A 15 2.93 8.98 -5.23
C ILE A 15 2.29 8.82 -3.85
N ARG A 16 2.58 7.72 -3.13
CA ARG A 16 2.02 7.51 -1.78
C ARG A 16 2.36 8.61 -0.80
N ARG A 17 3.61 9.09 -0.81
CA ARG A 17 4.03 10.15 0.12
C ARG A 17 3.46 11.52 -0.24
N LYS A 18 3.36 11.84 -1.53
CA LYS A 18 2.89 13.17 -1.98
C LYS A 18 1.38 13.30 -1.96
N PHE A 19 0.66 12.18 -2.01
CA PHE A 19 -0.79 12.13 -2.00
C PHE A 19 -1.33 11.37 -0.78
N SER A 20 -0.62 11.43 0.36
CA SER A 20 -1.06 10.80 1.61
C SER A 20 -2.47 11.24 2.03
N ASP A 21 -2.79 12.51 1.76
CA ASP A 21 -4.03 13.15 2.19
C ASP A 21 -5.13 13.09 1.13
N CYS A 22 -4.89 12.35 0.03
CA CYS A 22 -5.80 12.20 -1.09
C CYS A 22 -6.10 10.72 -1.33
N THR A 23 -7.30 10.41 -1.82
CA THR A 23 -7.60 9.06 -2.29
C THR A 23 -6.94 8.80 -3.65
N VAL A 24 -6.09 7.77 -3.71
CA VAL A 24 -5.42 7.35 -4.96
C VAL A 24 -6.03 6.06 -5.48
N LEU A 25 -6.76 6.14 -6.59
CA LEU A 25 -7.23 4.97 -7.33
C LEU A 25 -6.21 4.57 -8.39
N THR A 26 -5.64 3.36 -8.28
CA THR A 26 -4.62 2.87 -9.21
C THR A 26 -5.14 1.66 -9.99
N ILE A 27 -5.09 1.72 -11.32
CA ILE A 27 -5.33 0.58 -12.21
C ILE A 27 -3.96 0.10 -12.71
N ALA A 28 -3.55 -1.10 -12.30
CA ALA A 28 -2.22 -1.63 -12.61
C ALA A 28 -2.25 -3.10 -13.01
N HIS A 29 -1.24 -3.50 -13.77
CA HIS A 29 -0.92 -4.89 -14.10
C HIS A 29 0.33 -5.40 -13.37
N ARG A 30 1.08 -4.49 -12.72
CA ARG A 30 2.31 -4.80 -12.01
C ARG A 30 1.99 -5.20 -10.58
N LEU A 31 2.20 -6.47 -10.25
CA LEU A 31 1.86 -7.02 -8.93
C LEU A 31 2.60 -6.32 -7.78
N ASN A 32 3.86 -5.89 -7.95
CA ASN A 32 4.56 -5.10 -6.93
C ASN A 32 3.80 -3.81 -6.54
N THR A 33 3.13 -3.19 -7.51
CA THR A 33 2.29 -1.99 -7.27
C THR A 33 1.04 -2.36 -6.48
N ILE A 34 0.37 -3.42 -6.92
CA ILE A 34 -0.92 -3.88 -6.38
C ILE A 34 -0.74 -4.35 -4.93
N ILE A 35 0.33 -5.08 -4.65
CA ILE A 35 0.61 -5.67 -3.33
C ILE A 35 0.88 -4.62 -2.24
N ASP A 36 1.29 -3.42 -2.63
CA ASP A 36 1.58 -2.35 -1.68
C ASP A 36 0.38 -1.40 -1.43
N CYS A 37 -0.74 -1.61 -2.13
CA CYS A 37 -1.97 -0.84 -1.93
C CYS A 37 -2.65 -1.16 -0.57
N ASP A 38 -3.43 -0.21 -0.05
CA ASP A 38 -4.23 -0.41 1.17
C ASP A 38 -5.30 -1.48 0.99
N ARG A 39 -5.98 -1.44 -0.16
CA ARG A 39 -7.00 -2.39 -0.59
C ARG A 39 -6.86 -2.65 -2.08
N VAL A 40 -7.25 -3.85 -2.50
CA VAL A 40 -7.23 -4.30 -3.88
C VAL A 40 -8.62 -4.78 -4.25
N LEU A 41 -9.09 -4.33 -5.41
CA LEU A 41 -10.32 -4.76 -6.05
C LEU A 41 -9.95 -5.62 -7.26
N VAL A 42 -10.41 -6.86 -7.28
CA VAL A 42 -10.28 -7.74 -8.46
C VAL A 42 -11.62 -7.80 -9.17
N LEU A 43 -11.60 -7.47 -10.46
CA LEU A 43 -12.76 -7.53 -11.34
C LEU A 43 -12.61 -8.70 -12.31
N ASP A 44 -13.70 -9.44 -12.52
CA ASP A 44 -13.80 -10.47 -13.56
C ASP A 44 -15.15 -10.33 -14.26
N ALA A 45 -15.13 -10.32 -15.60
CA ALA A 45 -16.33 -10.15 -16.44
C ALA A 45 -17.29 -9.00 -16.05
N GLY A 46 -16.78 -7.92 -15.46
CA GLY A 46 -17.57 -6.76 -15.02
C GLY A 46 -18.08 -6.84 -13.57
N GLU A 47 -17.83 -7.94 -12.87
CA GLU A 47 -18.25 -8.18 -11.49
C GLU A 47 -17.05 -8.08 -10.53
N ILE A 48 -17.33 -7.66 -9.29
CA ILE A 48 -16.34 -7.66 -8.21
C ILE A 48 -16.22 -9.07 -7.66
N VAL A 49 -15.09 -9.72 -7.88
CA VAL A 49 -14.83 -11.08 -7.38
C VAL A 49 -14.05 -11.08 -6.07
N GLU A 50 -13.20 -10.08 -5.83
CA GLU A 50 -12.46 -9.94 -4.58
C GLU A 50 -12.29 -8.48 -4.19
N PHE A 51 -12.37 -8.20 -2.88
CA PHE A 51 -12.08 -6.90 -2.32
C PHE A 51 -11.57 -7.01 -0.88
N ASP A 52 -10.29 -6.72 -0.65
CA ASP A 52 -9.69 -6.61 0.69
C ASP A 52 -8.24 -6.07 0.59
N SER A 53 -7.53 -6.00 1.72
CA SER A 53 -6.08 -5.82 1.72
C SER A 53 -5.37 -6.94 0.95
N PRO A 54 -4.25 -6.63 0.26
CA PRO A 54 -3.48 -7.62 -0.49
C PRO A 54 -3.11 -8.86 0.34
N PHE A 55 -2.69 -8.65 1.59
CA PHE A 55 -2.33 -9.75 2.49
C PHE A 55 -3.50 -10.68 2.78
N ALA A 56 -4.68 -10.13 3.09
CA ALA A 56 -5.88 -10.93 3.33
C ALA A 56 -6.32 -11.71 2.08
N LEU A 57 -6.27 -11.09 0.90
CA LEU A 57 -6.60 -11.75 -0.37
C LEU A 57 -5.62 -12.88 -0.71
N LEU A 58 -4.33 -12.70 -0.46
CA LEU A 58 -3.33 -13.75 -0.64
C LEU A 58 -3.56 -14.96 0.29
N GLN A 59 -4.09 -14.76 1.50
CA GLN A 59 -4.46 -15.87 2.40
C GLN A 59 -5.69 -16.63 1.92
N ARG A 60 -6.63 -15.97 1.24
CA ARG A 60 -7.86 -16.59 0.70
C ARG A 60 -7.61 -17.51 -0.48
N ARG A 61 -6.43 -17.45 -1.10
CA ARG A 61 -6.04 -18.28 -2.25
C ARG A 61 -6.99 -18.16 -3.46
N GLY A 62 -7.49 -16.96 -3.72
CA GLY A 62 -8.34 -16.67 -4.88
C GLY A 62 -7.58 -16.15 -6.11
N GLN A 63 -8.24 -15.35 -6.95
CA GLN A 63 -7.73 -14.80 -8.20
C GLN A 63 -6.44 -14.00 -8.02
N LEU A 64 -6.35 -13.14 -7.00
CA LEU A 64 -5.10 -12.39 -6.75
C LEU A 64 -3.94 -13.35 -6.43
N TYR A 65 -4.19 -14.35 -5.59
CA TYR A 65 -3.20 -15.36 -5.25
C TYR A 65 -2.74 -16.14 -6.50
N ASP A 66 -3.67 -16.55 -7.35
CA ASP A 66 -3.34 -17.27 -8.59
C ASP A 66 -2.54 -16.39 -9.57
N MET A 67 -2.85 -15.10 -9.68
CA MET A 67 -2.03 -14.16 -10.44
C MET A 67 -0.61 -14.06 -9.88
N CYS A 68 -0.45 -13.96 -8.57
CA CYS A 68 0.87 -13.96 -7.94
C CYS A 68 1.62 -15.27 -8.14
N ARG A 69 0.96 -16.43 -8.01
CA ARG A 69 1.59 -17.74 -8.15
C ARG A 69 2.12 -17.99 -9.57
N LYS A 70 1.46 -17.43 -10.59
CA LYS A 70 1.91 -17.48 -12.00
C LYS A 70 3.23 -16.73 -12.25
N THR A 71 3.71 -15.92 -11.31
CA THR A 71 5.00 -15.22 -11.44
C THR A 71 6.22 -16.07 -11.11
N GLY A 72 6.03 -17.30 -10.63
CA GLY A 72 7.09 -18.20 -10.17
C GLY A 72 7.34 -18.09 -8.66
N GLU A 73 7.99 -19.11 -8.11
CA GLU A 73 8.13 -19.31 -6.66
C GLU A 73 8.86 -18.15 -5.96
N ASP A 74 10.00 -17.72 -6.51
CA ASP A 74 10.81 -16.65 -5.91
C ASP A 74 10.05 -15.32 -5.85
N MET A 75 9.40 -14.95 -6.95
CA MET A 75 8.62 -13.72 -7.02
C MET A 75 7.36 -13.80 -6.15
N PHE A 76 6.68 -14.93 -6.13
CA PHE A 76 5.54 -15.16 -5.26
C PHE A 76 5.91 -14.96 -3.78
N ASN A 77 7.01 -15.57 -3.34
CA ASN A 77 7.50 -15.42 -1.97
C ASN A 77 7.90 -13.97 -1.66
N HIS A 78 8.51 -13.27 -2.61
CA HIS A 78 8.79 -11.83 -2.48
C HIS A 78 7.51 -11.00 -2.31
N LEU A 79 6.50 -11.20 -3.17
CA LEU A 79 5.21 -10.51 -3.10
C LEU A 79 4.48 -10.82 -1.78
N MET A 80 4.53 -12.06 -1.30
CA MET A 80 3.93 -12.45 -0.02
C MET A 80 4.59 -11.72 1.16
N ASN A 81 5.92 -11.63 1.17
CA ASN A 81 6.65 -10.90 2.20
C ASN A 81 6.32 -9.41 2.18
N LEU A 82 6.29 -8.78 1.00
CA LEU A 82 5.88 -7.38 0.86
C LEU A 82 4.45 -7.15 1.39
N ALA A 83 3.50 -8.01 1.02
CA ALA A 83 2.12 -7.91 1.49
C ALA A 83 2.04 -7.96 3.03
N LYS A 84 2.79 -8.88 3.64
CA LYS A 84 2.86 -9.05 5.09
C LYS A 84 3.47 -7.82 5.78
N GLU A 85 4.57 -7.29 5.26
CA GLU A 85 5.23 -6.10 5.79
C GLU A 85 4.32 -4.87 5.71
N SER A 86 3.71 -4.62 4.56
CA SER A 86 2.82 -3.47 4.37
C SER A 86 1.53 -3.58 5.19
N HIS A 87 1.06 -4.79 5.51
CA HIS A 87 -0.05 -5.01 6.44
C HIS A 87 0.37 -4.70 7.90
N LEU A 88 1.54 -5.17 8.32
CA LEU A 88 2.05 -4.95 9.68
C LEU A 88 2.32 -3.46 9.94
N LYS A 89 2.97 -2.76 9.00
CA LYS A 89 3.23 -1.31 9.12
C LYS A 89 1.95 -0.53 9.38
N ARG A 90 0.88 -0.81 8.63
CA ARG A 90 -0.43 -0.16 8.80
C ARG A 90 -1.10 -0.48 10.14
N SER A 91 -0.87 -1.66 10.71
CA SER A 91 -1.38 -1.99 12.05
C SER A 91 -0.66 -1.25 13.19
N THR A 92 0.60 -0.84 12.98
CA THR A 92 1.41 -0.13 14.00
C THR A 92 1.35 1.39 13.90
N THR A 93 0.95 1.97 12.76
CA THR A 93 0.94 3.43 12.56
C THR A 93 -0.21 4.14 13.30
N SER A 94 -1.22 3.41 13.78
CA SER A 94 -2.35 3.98 14.55
C SER A 94 -1.96 4.60 15.90
N GLU A 95 -0.76 4.34 16.43
CA GLU A 95 -0.37 4.76 17.79
C GLU A 95 0.74 5.83 17.83
N ALA A 96 1.31 6.25 16.68
CA ALA A 96 2.50 7.09 16.66
C ALA A 96 2.27 8.55 16.19
N GLU A 97 1.04 8.92 15.82
CA GLU A 97 0.72 10.27 15.30
C GLU A 97 0.04 11.21 16.32
N GLU A 98 -0.32 10.75 17.53
CA GLU A 98 -0.94 11.61 18.56
C GLU A 98 0.05 12.44 19.41
N ASP A 99 1.37 12.18 19.35
CA ASP A 99 2.34 12.81 20.29
C ASP A 99 3.04 14.09 19.78
N LEU A 100 2.73 14.58 18.57
CA LEU A 100 3.50 15.66 17.92
C LEU A 100 2.76 17.00 17.71
N GLU A 101 1.46 17.09 17.96
CA GLU A 101 0.72 18.36 17.77
C GLU A 101 0.56 19.23 19.04
N ASP A 102 0.90 18.73 20.23
CA ASP A 102 0.67 19.44 21.52
C ASP A 102 1.87 20.23 22.08
N ARG A 103 2.88 20.55 21.26
CA ARG A 103 4.02 21.39 21.68
C ARG A 103 4.29 22.54 20.71
N ASP A 104 3.44 23.55 20.76
CA ASP A 104 3.79 24.97 21.01
C ASP A 104 2.73 25.92 20.41
N MET A 105 1.56 25.98 21.07
CA MET A 105 0.64 27.11 20.94
C MET A 105 0.62 27.87 22.26
N GLY A 106 1.40 28.95 22.31
CA GLY A 106 1.12 30.09 23.18
C GLY A 106 2.07 30.26 24.35
N THR A 107 3.09 31.09 24.15
CA THR A 107 3.27 32.18 25.10
C THR A 107 3.19 33.50 24.36
N GLN A 108 2.19 34.26 24.77
CA GLN A 108 1.81 35.57 24.27
C GLN A 108 2.93 36.59 24.42
N ILE A 109 2.95 37.48 23.44
CA ILE A 109 3.42 38.86 23.50
C ILE A 109 3.16 39.48 24.89
N ASN A 110 4.19 40.04 25.53
CA ASN A 110 4.08 41.33 26.21
C ASN A 110 5.44 42.01 26.40
N ASN A 111 5.53 43.22 25.84
CA ASN A 111 6.54 44.24 26.10
C ASN A 111 6.51 44.71 27.57
N ILE A 112 7.69 44.94 28.16
CA ILE A 112 8.20 46.18 28.78
C ILE A 112 9.61 45.89 29.30
#